data_AF-A0A1H0HHV6-F1
#
_entry.id   AF-A0A1H0HHV6-F1
#
_cell.length_a   1.000
_cell.length_b   1.000
_cell.length_c   1.000
_cell.angle_alpha   90.00
_cell.angle_beta   90.00
_cell.angle_gamma   90.00
#
_symmetry.space_group_name_H-M   'P 1'
#
loop_
_entity.id
_entity.type
_entity.pdbx_description
1 polymer ?
#
loop_
_entity_poly.entity_id
_entity_poly.type
_entity_poly.pdbx_seq_one_letter_code
_entity_poly.pdbx_strand_id
1 'polypeptide(L)'
;MGELANCSRCNGLFLKGSSTVCPECRKQEEKDFQTVYAFLRRKQNRTATVDEIEAGTGVSERQIRKFVKEKRLHPAHFPNVSYACEKCGASIREDRLCDSCKGSIQKGLNVQERNESLEKRKEEKERERANRTYYSW
;
A
#
# COMPACT_ATOMS: atom_id res chain seq x y z
N MET A 1 -23.74 21.80 13.07
CA MET A 1 -24.10 20.73 14.03
C MET A 1 -23.20 19.54 13.74
N GLY A 2 -22.47 19.02 14.74
CA GLY A 2 -21.55 17.90 14.53
C GLY A 2 -22.29 16.59 14.35
N GLU A 3 -21.96 15.82 13.33
CA GLU A 3 -22.51 14.48 13.13
C GLU A 3 -21.89 13.51 14.15
N LEU A 4 -22.69 12.61 14.72
CA LEU A 4 -22.18 11.52 15.57
C LEU A 4 -21.78 10.33 14.67
N ALA A 5 -20.63 9.72 14.96
CA ALA A 5 -20.15 8.53 14.29
C ALA A 5 -19.69 7.48 15.31
N ASN A 6 -19.73 6.22 14.90
CA ASN A 6 -19.18 5.11 15.68
C ASN A 6 -17.73 4.88 15.29
N CYS A 7 -16.87 4.70 16.29
CA CYS A 7 -15.47 4.37 16.10
C CYS A 7 -15.33 2.96 15.53
N SER A 8 -14.59 2.79 14.43
CA SER A 8 -14.31 1.48 13.83
C SER A 8 -13.47 0.52 14.70
N ARG A 9 -12.87 1.02 15.79
CA ARG A 9 -12.01 0.23 16.69
C ARG A 9 -12.62 -0.12 18.03
N CYS A 10 -13.24 0.84 18.70
CA CYS A 10 -13.84 0.63 20.02
C CYS A 10 -15.37 0.67 20.01
N ASN A 11 -16.00 0.89 18.85
CA ASN A 11 -17.43 1.14 18.70
C ASN A 11 -18.00 2.29 19.55
N GLY A 12 -17.13 3.11 20.17
CA GLY A 12 -17.56 4.28 20.92
C GLY A 12 -18.14 5.36 20.01
N LEU A 13 -19.20 6.02 20.48
CA LEU A 13 -19.81 7.19 19.85
C LEU A 13 -18.87 8.40 20.00
N PHE A 14 -18.60 9.10 18.90
CA PHE A 14 -17.80 10.32 18.90
C PHE A 14 -18.30 11.33 17.86
N LEU A 15 -17.95 12.60 18.02
CA LEU A 15 -18.25 13.62 17.01
C LEU A 15 -17.36 13.41 15.78
N LYS A 16 -18.00 13.16 14.65
CA LYS A 16 -17.38 12.92 13.35
C LYS A 16 -16.70 14.20 12.87
N GLY A 17 -15.38 14.21 12.94
CA GLY A 17 -14.52 15.17 12.24
C GLY A 17 -14.07 14.61 10.89
N SER A 18 -12.78 14.79 10.58
CA SER A 18 -12.13 14.21 9.38
C SER A 18 -11.60 12.78 9.59
N SER A 19 -11.69 12.23 10.81
CA SER A 19 -11.12 10.93 11.18
C SER A 19 -12.21 9.89 11.40
N THR A 20 -11.95 8.64 10.98
CA THR A 20 -12.86 7.48 11.15
C THR A 20 -12.73 6.77 12.50
N VAL A 21 -11.90 7.31 13.38
CA VAL A 21 -11.51 6.71 14.66
C VAL A 21 -11.66 7.77 15.75
N CYS A 22 -12.17 7.38 16.92
CA CYS A 22 -12.37 8.30 18.04
C CYS A 22 -11.03 8.89 18.54
N PRO A 23 -11.04 10.07 19.18
CA PRO A 23 -9.82 10.71 19.67
C PRO A 23 -9.04 9.86 20.67
N GLU A 24 -9.71 9.01 21.45
CA GLU A 24 -9.04 8.13 22.41
C GLU A 24 -8.25 7.02 21.72
N CYS A 25 -8.86 6.33 20.76
CA CYS A 25 -8.17 5.32 19.95
C CYS A 25 -7.02 5.93 19.14
N ARG A 26 -7.17 7.17 18.67
CA ARG A 26 -6.10 7.89 17.97
C ARG A 26 -4.93 8.22 18.91
N LYS A 27 -5.20 8.64 20.15
CA LYS A 27 -4.16 8.83 21.18
C LYS A 27 -3.46 7.53 21.49
N GLN A 28 -4.19 6.42 21.56
CA GLN A 28 -3.61 5.11 21.81
C GLN A 28 -2.67 4.69 20.67
N GLU A 29 -3.09 4.85 19.40
CA GLU A 29 -2.20 4.60 18.25
C GLU A 29 -0.92 5.44 18.30
N GLU A 30 -1.01 6.70 18.73
CA GLU A 30 0.16 7.57 18.85
C GLU A 30 1.09 7.12 19.99
N LYS A 31 0.53 6.65 21.12
CA LYS A 31 1.31 6.05 22.21
C LYS A 31 2.01 4.77 21.76
N ASP A 32 1.29 3.88 21.09
CA ASP A 32 1.84 2.63 20.55
C ASP A 32 2.99 2.94 19.59
N PHE A 33 2.81 3.93 18.71
CA PHE A 33 3.83 4.40 17.80
C PHE A 33 5.06 4.94 18.54
N GLN A 34 4.88 5.77 19.57
CA GLN A 34 5.99 6.28 20.39
C GLN A 34 6.74 5.17 21.11
N THR A 35 6.04 4.16 21.63
CA THR A 35 6.65 2.99 22.28
C THR A 35 7.52 2.22 21.29
N VAL A 36 6.98 1.93 20.10
CA VAL A 36 7.71 1.26 19.03
C VAL A 36 8.92 2.08 18.57
N TYR A 37 8.75 3.39 18.38
CA TYR A 37 9.83 4.29 18.00
C TYR A 37 10.95 4.36 19.05
N ALA A 38 10.59 4.46 20.34
CA ALA A 38 11.54 4.47 21.45
C ALA A 38 12.31 3.15 21.56
N PHE A 39 11.63 2.02 21.32
CA PHE A 39 12.25 0.70 21.27
C PHE A 39 13.26 0.59 20.12
N LEU A 40 12.90 1.09 18.93
CA LEU A 40 13.73 1.05 17.73
C LEU A 40 14.90 2.05 17.75
N ARG A 41 14.80 3.14 18.52
CA ARG A 41 15.90 4.11 18.68
C ARG A 41 17.14 3.48 19.34
N ARG A 42 16.97 2.40 20.12
CA ARG A 42 18.08 1.70 20.78
C ARG A 42 18.97 1.02 19.73
N LYS A 43 20.29 1.24 19.80
CA LYS A 43 21.27 0.73 18.82
C LYS A 43 21.21 -0.80 18.62
N GLN A 44 20.90 -1.55 19.68
CA GLN A 44 20.79 -3.02 19.67
C GLN A 44 19.57 -3.53 18.90
N ASN A 45 18.51 -2.71 18.79
CA ASN A 45 17.24 -3.11 18.20
C ASN A 45 17.09 -2.66 16.73
N ARG A 46 18.16 -2.16 16.10
CA ARG A 46 18.14 -1.74 14.69
C ARG A 46 17.98 -2.91 13.73
N THR A 47 18.39 -4.11 14.15
CA THR A 47 18.21 -5.36 13.40
C THR A 47 17.03 -6.18 13.90
N ALA A 48 16.20 -5.61 14.78
CA ALA A 48 15.10 -6.34 15.40
C ALA A 48 14.09 -6.81 14.35
N THR A 49 13.66 -8.06 14.49
CA THR A 49 12.56 -8.66 13.72
C THR A 49 11.21 -8.13 14.20
N VAL A 50 10.16 -8.30 13.41
CA VAL A 50 8.81 -7.86 13.80
C VAL A 50 8.36 -8.55 15.08
N ASP A 51 8.70 -9.83 15.25
CA ASP A 51 8.39 -10.63 16.45
C ASP A 51 9.08 -10.07 17.71
N GLU A 52 10.34 -9.65 17.60
CA GLU A 52 11.07 -9.03 18.71
C GLU A 52 10.50 -7.66 19.09
N ILE A 53 10.02 -6.89 18.10
CA ILE A 53 9.35 -5.62 18.34
C ILE A 53 8.01 -5.87 19.04
N GLU A 54 7.22 -6.85 18.59
CA GLU A 54 5.96 -7.23 19.24
C GLU A 54 6.20 -7.68 20.68
N ALA A 55 7.19 -8.55 20.92
CA ALA A 55 7.55 -9.01 22.26
C ALA A 55 8.07 -7.87 23.16
N GLY A 56 8.82 -6.92 22.60
CA GLY A 56 9.42 -5.82 23.36
C GLY A 56 8.49 -4.62 23.59
N THR A 57 7.46 -4.44 22.76
CA THR A 57 6.57 -3.27 22.81
C THR A 57 5.13 -3.62 23.19
N GLY A 58 4.74 -4.89 23.06
CA GLY A 58 3.36 -5.36 23.24
C GLY A 58 2.40 -4.89 22.15
N VAL A 59 2.90 -4.25 21.09
CA VAL A 59 2.10 -3.78 19.97
C VAL A 59 1.97 -4.89 18.95
N SER A 60 0.75 -5.17 18.50
CA SER A 60 0.50 -6.24 17.54
C SER A 60 1.30 -6.09 16.25
N GLU A 61 1.77 -7.20 15.69
CA GLU A 61 2.45 -7.23 14.39
C GLU A 61 1.65 -6.47 13.30
N ARG A 62 0.31 -6.59 13.31
CA ARG A 62 -0.57 -5.89 12.37
C ARG A 62 -0.45 -4.37 12.47
N GLN A 63 -0.35 -3.80 13.68
CA GLN A 63 -0.16 -2.37 13.87
C GLN A 63 1.25 -1.93 13.47
N ILE A 64 2.28 -2.72 13.80
CA ILE A 64 3.67 -2.43 13.41
C ILE A 64 3.79 -2.36 11.88
N ARG A 65 3.24 -3.36 11.17
CA ARG A 65 3.19 -3.39 9.71
C ARG A 65 2.43 -2.18 9.14
N LYS A 66 1.35 -1.73 9.80
CA LYS A 66 0.60 -0.52 9.41
C LYS A 66 1.46 0.74 9.51
N PHE A 67 2.23 0.92 10.59
CA PHE A 67 3.10 2.09 10.77
C PHE A 67 4.22 2.18 9.73
N VAL A 68 4.79 1.04 9.35
CA VAL A 68 5.79 0.97 8.27
C VAL A 68 5.14 1.29 6.91
N LYS A 69 3.95 0.73 6.64
CA LYS A 69 3.18 1.01 5.42
C LYS A 69 2.80 2.49 5.27
N GLU A 70 2.53 3.18 6.37
CA GLU A 70 2.25 4.61 6.41
C GLU A 70 3.52 5.48 6.26
N LYS A 71 4.70 4.87 6.04
CA LYS A 71 6.02 5.53 5.98
C LYS A 71 6.37 6.36 7.21
N ARG A 72 5.71 6.12 8.35
CA ARG A 72 6.01 6.80 9.63
C ARG A 72 7.30 6.24 10.26
N LEU A 73 7.68 5.03 9.91
CA LEU A 73 8.97 4.38 10.22
C LEU A 73 9.75 4.19 8.93
N HIS A 74 10.99 4.68 8.86
CA HIS A 74 11.77 4.60 7.62
C HIS A 74 12.39 3.20 7.44
N PRO A 75 12.08 2.47 6.35
CA PRO A 75 12.59 1.10 6.12
C PRO A 75 14.12 0.99 6.07
N ALA A 76 14.82 2.09 5.74
CA ALA A 76 16.28 2.14 5.64
C ALA A 76 17.01 1.79 6.96
N HIS A 77 16.32 1.83 8.10
CA HIS A 77 16.88 1.45 9.38
C HIS A 77 16.62 -0.01 9.76
N PHE A 78 15.88 -0.79 8.95
CA PHE A 78 15.35 -2.11 9.32
C PHE A 78 15.62 -3.17 8.24
N PRO A 79 16.85 -3.71 8.16
CA PRO A 79 17.20 -4.71 7.14
C PRO A 79 16.46 -6.06 7.31
N ASN A 80 15.94 -6.36 8.51
CA ASN A 80 15.29 -7.64 8.83
C ASN A 80 13.75 -7.58 8.89
N VAL A 81 13.13 -6.41 8.69
CA VAL A 81 11.67 -6.29 8.72
C VAL A 81 11.12 -6.71 7.36
N SER A 82 10.77 -7.98 7.23
CA SER A 82 10.01 -8.49 6.10
C SER A 82 8.51 -8.37 6.37
N TYR A 83 7.73 -7.91 5.39
CA TYR A 83 6.28 -7.75 5.47
C TYR A 83 5.59 -8.44 4.29
N ALA A 84 4.31 -8.73 4.40
CA ALA A 84 3.57 -9.44 3.35
C ALA A 84 3.21 -8.51 2.18
N CYS A 85 3.42 -8.99 0.95
CA CYS A 85 2.98 -8.34 -0.28
C CYS A 85 1.45 -8.26 -0.31
N GLU A 86 0.88 -7.09 -0.63
CA GLU A 86 -0.58 -6.89 -0.60
C GLU A 86 -1.34 -7.76 -1.62
N LYS A 87 -0.71 -8.15 -2.72
CA LYS A 87 -1.34 -8.94 -3.78
C LYS A 87 -1.22 -10.45 -3.58
N CYS A 88 -0.08 -10.96 -3.11
CA CYS A 88 0.19 -12.40 -3.05
C CYS A 88 0.55 -12.91 -1.64
N GLY A 89 0.71 -12.03 -0.66
CA GLY A 89 1.11 -12.41 0.70
C GLY A 89 2.59 -12.75 0.88
N ALA A 90 3.40 -12.75 -0.18
CA ALA A 90 4.83 -13.08 -0.09
C ALA A 90 5.61 -12.10 0.79
N SER A 91 6.55 -12.60 1.59
CA SER A 91 7.43 -11.76 2.41
C SER A 91 8.35 -10.91 1.53
N ILE A 92 8.19 -9.59 1.63
CA ILE A 92 8.94 -8.55 0.93
C ILE A 92 9.66 -7.66 1.94
N ARG A 93 10.80 -7.13 1.53
CA ARG A 93 11.65 -6.26 2.36
C ARG A 93 11.49 -4.78 1.99
N GLU A 94 11.09 -4.52 0.75
CA GLU A 94 10.96 -3.19 0.17
C GLU A 94 9.74 -3.14 -0.77
N ASP A 95 9.19 -1.94 -0.97
CA ASP A 95 7.97 -1.65 -1.75
C ASP A 95 6.65 -2.30 -1.27
N ARG A 96 5.49 -1.79 -1.70
CA ARG A 96 4.18 -2.35 -1.30
C ARG A 96 3.86 -3.71 -1.94
N LEU A 97 4.53 -4.01 -3.05
CA LEU A 97 4.31 -5.19 -3.88
C LEU A 97 5.64 -5.88 -4.11
N CYS A 98 5.64 -7.22 -4.12
CA CYS A 98 6.83 -7.96 -4.53
C CYS A 98 7.14 -7.73 -6.02
N ASP A 99 8.41 -7.95 -6.40
CA ASP A 99 8.86 -7.78 -7.77
C ASP A 99 8.06 -8.62 -8.78
N SER A 100 7.62 -9.82 -8.37
CA SER A 100 6.76 -10.64 -9.23
C SER A 100 5.38 -10.02 -9.45
N CYS A 101 4.77 -9.42 -8.42
CA CYS A 101 3.50 -8.71 -8.54
C CYS A 101 3.66 -7.42 -9.36
N LYS A 102 4.73 -6.67 -9.13
CA LYS A 102 5.06 -5.45 -9.89
C LYS A 102 5.26 -5.78 -11.38
N GLY A 103 6.03 -6.82 -11.68
CA GLY A 103 6.25 -7.32 -13.03
C GLY A 103 4.96 -7.81 -13.71
N SER A 104 4.05 -8.45 -12.96
CA SER A 104 2.75 -8.87 -13.52
C SER A 104 1.89 -7.69 -13.96
N ILE A 105 1.90 -6.60 -13.21
CA ILE A 105 1.13 -5.38 -13.51
C ILE A 105 1.73 -4.70 -14.74
N GLN A 106 3.05 -4.53 -14.78
CA GLN A 106 3.75 -3.94 -15.93
C GLN A 106 3.52 -4.74 -17.22
N LYS A 107 3.53 -6.08 -17.12
CA LYS A 107 3.20 -6.95 -18.27
C LYS A 107 1.77 -6.74 -18.74
N GLY A 108 0.80 -6.62 -17.82
CA GLY A 108 -0.60 -6.33 -18.16
C GLY A 108 -0.75 -5.01 -18.93
N LEU A 109 -0.10 -3.95 -18.44
CA LEU A 109 -0.10 -2.63 -19.09
C LEU A 109 0.51 -2.68 -20.50
N ASN A 110 1.68 -3.32 -20.64
CA ASN A 110 2.33 -3.47 -21.96
C ASN A 110 1.48 -4.26 -22.96
N VAL A 111 0.77 -5.29 -22.50
CA VAL A 111 -0.14 -6.07 -23.37
C VAL A 111 -1.31 -5.20 -23.82
N GLN A 112 -1.88 -4.39 -22.93
CA GLN A 112 -2.97 -3.48 -23.27
C GLN A 112 -2.52 -2.45 -24.31
N GLU A 113 -1.41 -1.74 -24.09
CA GLU A 113 -0.86 -0.77 -25.05
C GLU A 113 -0.55 -1.42 -26.41
N ARG A 114 -0.01 -2.64 -26.39
CA ARG A 114 0.24 -3.39 -27.63
C ARG A 114 -1.04 -3.71 -28.38
N ASN A 115 -2.09 -4.13 -27.68
CA ASN A 115 -3.38 -4.43 -28.32
C ASN A 115 -4.02 -3.15 -28.90
N GLU A 116 -4.02 -2.05 -28.13
CA GLU A 116 -4.54 -0.75 -28.60
C GLU A 116 -3.80 -0.24 -29.84
N SER A 117 -2.47 -0.36 -29.88
CA SER A 117 -1.68 0.05 -31.05
C SER A 117 -1.94 -0.83 -32.28
N LEU A 118 -2.22 -2.12 -32.10
CA LEU A 118 -2.59 -3.02 -33.18
C LEU A 118 -3.99 -2.73 -33.72
N GLU A 119 -4.95 -2.41 -32.84
CA GLU A 119 -6.30 -2.01 -33.23
C GLU A 119 -6.29 -0.71 -34.03
N LYS A 120 -5.59 0.33 -33.54
CA LYS A 120 -5.43 1.60 -34.29
C LYS A 120 -4.83 1.38 -35.67
N ARG A 121 -3.81 0.53 -35.78
CA ARG A 121 -3.18 0.17 -37.08
C ARG A 121 -4.12 -0.59 -38.02
N LYS A 122 -5.05 -1.39 -37.48
CA LYS A 122 -6.07 -2.08 -38.30
C LYS A 122 -7.10 -1.07 -38.80
N GLU A 123 -7.61 -0.22 -37.93
CA GLU A 123 -8.58 0.82 -38.29
C GLU A 123 -8.01 1.80 -39.34
N GLU A 124 -6.75 2.21 -39.20
CA GLU A 124 -6.09 3.10 -40.17
C GLU A 124 -5.98 2.45 -41.56
N LYS A 125 -5.60 1.16 -41.62
CA LYS A 125 -5.55 0.39 -42.86
C LYS A 125 -6.92 0.18 -43.49
N GLU A 126 -7.95 -0.04 -42.68
CA GLU A 126 -9.33 -0.15 -43.17
C GLU A 126 -9.83 1.18 -43.74
N ARG A 127 -9.53 2.31 -43.07
CA ARG A 127 -9.82 3.65 -43.59
C ARG A 127 -9.10 3.93 -44.90
N GLU A 128 -7.80 3.61 -45.01
CA GLU A 128 -7.05 3.78 -46.27
C GLU A 128 -7.64 2.94 -47.41
N ARG A 129 -8.00 1.68 -47.13
CA ARG A 129 -8.64 0.79 -48.12
C ARG A 129 -9.98 1.35 -48.59
N ALA A 130 -10.84 1.74 -47.64
CA ALA A 130 -12.14 2.34 -47.95
C ALA A 130 -12.00 3.62 -48.78
N ASN A 131 -11.02 4.46 -48.45
CA ASN A 131 -10.75 5.70 -49.18
C ASN A 131 -10.24 5.43 -50.60
N ARG A 132 -9.33 4.45 -50.79
CA ARG A 132 -8.86 4.03 -52.12
C ARG A 132 -9.96 3.50 -53.01
N THR A 133 -10.93 2.75 -52.47
CA THR A 133 -12.09 2.26 -53.24
C THR A 133 -13.09 3.36 -53.59
N TYR A 134 -13.14 4.46 -52.83
CA TYR A 134 -14.05 5.58 -53.11
C TYR A 134 -13.57 6.49 -54.26
N TYR A 135 -12.25 6.65 -54.42
CA TYR A 135 -11.65 7.48 -55.48
C TYR A 135 -11.35 6.73 -56.80
N SER A 136 -11.82 5.48 -56.95
CA SER A 136 -11.57 4.67 -58.14
C SER A 136 -12.77 4.60 -59.12
N TRP A 137 -13.63 5.62 -59.12
CA TRP A 137 -14.77 5.76 -60.03
C TRP A 137 -14.74 7.11 -60.75
#